data_AF-A0A7R7XGE5-F1
#
_entry.id   AF-A0A7R7XGE5-F1
#
_cell.length_a   1.000
_cell.length_b   1.000
_cell.length_c   1.000
_cell.angle_alpha   90.00
_cell.angle_beta   90.00
_cell.angle_gamma   90.00
#
_symmetry.space_group_name_H-M   'P 1'
#
loop_
_entity.id
_entity.type
_entity.pdbx_description
1 polymer ?
#
loop_
_entity_poly.entity_id
_entity_poly.type
_entity_poly.pdbx_seq_one_letter_code
_entity_poly.pdbx_strand_id
1 'polypeptide(L)'
;MKFSLATIAAFASAVAAATLPKSFTLVADGGSTVVTDGQYLYVGGDVTNKTEIAIFNATPDTGAVSFTRQDAVPTAFQNLYIVEKTVLPAEFTVPHSGNTPEGASTVDFGRNDDGYFTHAGKDYFAIEGYGDAKVKTVYWYGAHSSTYKAVNLWVKEFN
;
A
#
# COMPACT_ATOMS: atom_id res chain seq x y z
N MET A 1 42.81 19.38 27.17
CA MET A 1 42.49 18.66 25.92
C MET A 1 41.17 19.21 25.40
N LYS A 2 41.11 19.70 24.16
CA LYS A 2 39.91 20.33 23.59
C LYS A 2 39.27 19.30 22.65
N PHE A 3 38.17 18.69 23.06
CA PHE A 3 37.42 17.77 22.21
C PHE A 3 36.50 18.58 21.30
N SER A 4 36.74 18.52 20.00
CA SER A 4 35.86 19.12 18.99
C SER A 4 34.82 18.09 18.59
N LEU A 5 33.54 18.37 18.84
CA LEU A 5 32.43 17.61 18.27
C LEU A 5 32.24 18.07 16.82
N ALA A 6 32.48 17.17 15.87
CA ALA A 6 32.02 17.35 14.50
C ALA A 6 30.58 16.84 14.40
N THR A 7 29.62 17.75 14.25
CA THR A 7 28.23 17.42 13.96
C THR A 7 28.12 16.93 12.53
N ILE A 8 27.84 15.64 12.34
CA ILE A 8 27.50 15.07 11.04
C ILE A 8 26.03 15.41 10.78
N ALA A 9 25.78 16.45 9.99
CA ALA A 9 24.44 16.71 9.47
C ALA A 9 24.17 15.68 8.36
N ALA A 10 23.40 14.64 8.68
CA ALA A 10 22.83 13.77 7.66
C ALA A 10 21.70 14.53 6.98
N PHE A 11 21.90 14.91 5.71
CA PHE A 11 20.82 15.40 4.86
C PHE A 11 19.86 14.23 4.61
N ALA A 12 18.72 14.25 5.27
CA ALA A 12 17.57 13.46 4.84
C ALA A 12 17.14 14.04 3.48
N SER A 13 17.54 13.39 2.38
CA SER A 13 16.92 13.65 1.10
C SER A 13 15.46 13.24 1.23
N ALA A 14 14.57 14.23 1.36
CA ALA A 14 13.17 14.03 1.08
C ALA A 14 13.08 13.68 -0.41
N VAL A 15 13.11 12.38 -0.72
CA VAL A 15 12.67 11.90 -2.02
C VAL A 15 11.23 12.35 -2.10
N ALA A 16 10.97 13.37 -2.92
CA ALA A 16 9.60 13.72 -3.25
C ALA A 16 9.00 12.46 -3.87
N ALA A 17 8.12 11.78 -3.14
CA ALA A 17 7.39 10.65 -3.71
C ALA A 17 6.67 11.19 -4.95
N ALA A 18 6.86 10.54 -6.10
CA ALA A 18 6.13 10.93 -7.30
C ALA A 18 4.64 10.83 -6.97
N THR A 19 3.89 11.87 -7.30
CA THR A 19 2.48 11.99 -6.93
C THR A 19 1.69 10.87 -7.56
N LEU A 20 0.84 10.21 -6.76
CA LEU A 20 -0.10 9.23 -7.27
C LEU A 20 -1.10 9.89 -8.23
N PRO A 21 -1.53 9.18 -9.28
CA PRO A 21 -2.66 9.61 -10.09
C PRO A 21 -3.91 9.76 -9.23
N LYS A 22 -4.81 10.68 -9.59
CA LYS A 22 -6.06 10.90 -8.83
C LYS A 22 -6.87 9.62 -8.70
N SER A 23 -6.94 8.81 -9.76
CA SER A 23 -7.59 7.50 -9.78
C SER A 23 -6.66 6.48 -10.42
N PHE A 24 -6.45 5.34 -9.78
CA PHE A 24 -5.53 4.31 -10.27
C PHE A 24 -5.91 2.92 -9.76
N THR A 25 -5.32 1.89 -10.35
CA THR A 25 -5.30 0.54 -9.81
C THR A 25 -3.85 0.07 -9.62
N LEU A 26 -3.68 -1.08 -8.99
CA LEU A 26 -2.38 -1.69 -8.79
C LEU A 26 -2.29 -2.99 -9.58
N VAL A 27 -1.12 -3.25 -10.16
CA VAL A 27 -0.83 -4.49 -10.87
C VAL A 27 0.42 -5.11 -10.25
N ALA A 28 0.30 -6.33 -9.73
CA ALA A 28 1.42 -7.04 -9.16
C ALA A 28 2.36 -7.60 -10.23
N ASP A 29 3.60 -7.87 -9.83
CA ASP A 29 4.55 -8.64 -10.64
C ASP A 29 3.90 -9.94 -11.14
N GLY A 30 4.02 -10.19 -12.45
CA GLY A 30 3.29 -11.27 -13.14
C GLY A 30 1.96 -10.85 -13.77
N GLY A 31 1.60 -9.56 -13.70
CA GLY A 31 0.48 -8.97 -14.45
C GLY A 31 -0.90 -9.13 -13.80
N SER A 32 -0.96 -9.62 -12.57
CA SER A 32 -2.21 -9.79 -11.84
C SER A 32 -2.70 -8.44 -11.29
N THR A 33 -3.89 -8.01 -11.68
CA THR A 33 -4.50 -6.79 -11.13
C THR A 33 -4.89 -7.03 -9.66
N VAL A 34 -4.63 -6.06 -8.80
CA VAL A 34 -5.00 -6.12 -7.38
C VAL A 34 -6.52 -6.01 -7.26
N VAL A 35 -7.10 -6.93 -6.51
CA VAL A 35 -8.52 -6.93 -6.16
C VAL A 35 -8.71 -6.78 -4.65
N THR A 36 -9.92 -6.46 -4.23
CA THR A 36 -10.28 -6.34 -2.81
C THR A 36 -11.66 -6.91 -2.51
N ASP A 37 -11.82 -7.44 -1.30
CA ASP A 37 -13.11 -7.81 -0.71
C ASP A 37 -13.69 -6.69 0.19
N GLY A 38 -13.10 -5.49 0.15
CA GLY A 38 -13.47 -4.34 0.96
C GLY A 38 -12.75 -4.27 2.32
N GLN A 39 -11.96 -5.27 2.70
CA GLN A 39 -11.11 -5.21 3.89
C GLN A 39 -9.64 -5.36 3.53
N TYR A 40 -9.32 -6.32 2.66
CA TYR A 40 -7.96 -6.69 2.32
C TYR A 40 -7.68 -6.51 0.83
N LEU A 41 -6.40 -6.40 0.48
CA LEU A 41 -5.91 -6.41 -0.89
C LEU A 41 -5.38 -7.80 -1.26
N TYR A 42 -5.65 -8.23 -2.49
CA TYR A 42 -5.28 -9.55 -2.99
C TYR A 42 -4.68 -9.51 -4.39
N VAL A 43 -3.78 -10.46 -4.67
CA VAL A 43 -3.17 -10.71 -5.98
C VAL A 43 -3.22 -12.21 -6.32
N GLY A 44 -3.23 -12.54 -7.61
CA GLY A 44 -3.26 -13.93 -8.09
C GLY A 44 -4.62 -14.37 -8.66
N GLY A 45 -4.75 -15.66 -8.99
CA GLY A 45 -5.87 -16.24 -9.75
C GLY A 45 -7.02 -16.79 -8.90
N ASP A 46 -8.19 -17.01 -9.53
CA ASP A 46 -9.48 -17.42 -8.90
C ASP A 46 -9.90 -16.52 -7.73
N VAL A 47 -9.98 -15.22 -8.00
CA VAL A 47 -10.59 -14.25 -7.09
C VAL A 47 -12.09 -14.57 -6.94
N THR A 48 -12.60 -14.58 -5.70
CA THR A 48 -13.98 -15.00 -5.45
C THR A 48 -14.99 -14.00 -6.04
N ASN A 49 -16.25 -14.42 -6.24
CA ASN A 49 -17.35 -13.53 -6.66
C ASN A 49 -17.63 -12.35 -5.69
N LYS A 50 -16.90 -12.23 -4.58
CA LYS A 50 -17.04 -11.17 -3.58
C LYS A 50 -15.92 -10.11 -3.66
N THR A 51 -15.05 -10.22 -4.66
CA THR A 51 -13.92 -9.30 -4.87
C THR A 51 -14.14 -8.45 -6.11
N GLU A 52 -13.64 -7.23 -6.08
CA GLU A 52 -13.67 -6.27 -7.19
C GLU A 52 -12.27 -5.69 -7.42
N ILE A 53 -12.02 -5.15 -8.61
CA ILE A 53 -10.75 -4.44 -8.88
C ILE A 53 -10.64 -3.29 -7.88
N ALA A 54 -9.49 -3.20 -7.20
CA ALA A 54 -9.24 -2.09 -6.31
C ALA A 54 -8.97 -0.82 -7.13
N ILE A 55 -10.02 -0.02 -7.32
CA ILE A 55 -9.97 1.31 -7.95
C ILE A 55 -9.76 2.33 -6.83
N PHE A 56 -8.53 2.79 -6.72
CA PHE A 56 -8.09 3.71 -5.68
C PHE A 56 -8.26 5.17 -6.09
N ASN A 57 -8.54 6.02 -5.11
CA ASN A 57 -8.47 7.46 -5.25
C ASN A 57 -7.36 8.03 -4.35
N ALA A 58 -6.43 8.79 -4.93
CA ALA A 58 -5.38 9.46 -4.16
C ALA A 58 -5.80 10.87 -3.76
N THR A 59 -5.36 11.29 -2.57
CA THR A 59 -5.33 12.69 -2.14
C THR A 59 -3.90 13.21 -2.31
N PRO A 60 -3.59 13.99 -3.36
CA PRO A 60 -2.21 14.32 -3.72
C PRO A 60 -1.41 15.01 -2.61
N ASP A 61 -2.06 15.84 -1.80
CA ASP A 61 -1.38 16.66 -0.78
C ASP A 61 -0.87 15.84 0.42
N THR A 62 -1.53 14.71 0.72
CA THR A 62 -1.21 13.87 1.89
C THR A 62 -0.69 12.50 1.51
N GLY A 63 -0.83 12.10 0.24
CA GLY A 63 -0.62 10.71 -0.17
C GLY A 63 -1.64 9.75 0.44
N ALA A 64 -2.79 10.22 0.95
CA ALA A 64 -3.84 9.32 1.42
C ALA A 64 -4.47 8.59 0.23
N VAL A 65 -4.72 7.29 0.39
CA VAL A 65 -5.33 6.44 -0.63
C VAL A 65 -6.65 5.92 -0.09
N SER A 66 -7.73 6.12 -0.85
CA SER A 66 -9.06 5.66 -0.49
C SER A 66 -9.66 4.75 -1.56
N PHE A 67 -10.67 4.00 -1.14
CA PHE A 67 -11.43 3.08 -1.97
C PHE A 67 -12.90 3.19 -1.59
N THR A 68 -13.80 2.96 -2.55
CA THR A 68 -15.23 2.83 -2.31
C THR A 68 -15.74 1.69 -3.18
N ARG A 69 -16.43 0.73 -2.58
CA ARG A 69 -17.00 -0.41 -3.32
C ARG A 69 -17.99 0.09 -4.37
N GLN A 70 -18.06 -0.59 -5.51
CA GLN A 70 -18.90 -0.20 -6.64
C GLN A 70 -20.39 0.00 -6.26
N ASP A 71 -20.91 -0.86 -5.38
CA ASP A 71 -22.32 -0.83 -4.96
C ASP A 71 -22.53 -0.12 -3.60
N ALA A 72 -21.51 0.54 -3.06
CA ALA A 72 -21.63 1.26 -1.79
C ALA A 72 -22.14 2.70 -1.98
N VAL A 73 -22.69 3.29 -0.90
CA VAL A 73 -23.05 4.71 -0.90
C VAL A 73 -21.78 5.58 -0.97
N PRO A 74 -21.81 6.78 -1.59
CA PRO A 74 -20.60 7.59 -1.79
C PRO A 74 -19.84 8.00 -0.52
N THR A 75 -20.50 7.99 0.63
CA THR A 75 -19.89 8.32 1.93
C THR A 75 -19.25 7.11 2.62
N ALA A 76 -19.38 5.91 2.06
CA ALA A 76 -18.83 4.66 2.57
C ALA A 76 -17.39 4.42 2.10
N PHE A 77 -16.66 5.49 1.75
CA PHE A 77 -15.25 5.37 1.41
C PHE A 77 -14.45 4.86 2.62
N GLN A 78 -13.39 4.14 2.32
CA GLN A 78 -12.47 3.55 3.26
C GLN A 78 -11.07 4.05 2.92
N ASN A 79 -10.22 4.24 3.94
CA ASN A 79 -8.83 4.61 3.73
C ASN A 79 -7.96 3.37 3.80
N LEU A 80 -7.01 3.25 2.86
CA LEU A 80 -5.95 2.27 2.94
C LEU A 80 -5.04 2.64 4.11
N TYR A 81 -4.62 1.62 4.86
CA TYR A 81 -3.61 1.76 5.87
C TYR A 81 -2.64 0.56 5.86
N ILE A 82 -1.46 0.83 6.38
CA ILE A 82 -0.43 -0.17 6.68
C ILE A 82 0.01 0.02 8.13
N VAL A 83 0.42 -1.04 8.80
CA VAL A 83 0.99 -0.94 10.16
C VAL A 83 2.51 -0.96 10.06
N GLU A 84 3.14 0.18 10.35
CA GLU A 84 4.57 0.34 10.21
C GLU A 84 5.35 -0.58 11.15
N LYS A 85 6.58 -0.95 10.75
CA LYS A 85 7.51 -1.78 11.56
C LYS A 85 6.96 -3.17 11.93
N THR A 86 5.91 -3.63 11.26
CA THR A 86 5.33 -4.97 11.42
C THR A 86 5.26 -5.68 10.07
N VAL A 87 4.80 -6.93 10.08
CA VAL A 87 4.36 -7.62 8.87
C VAL A 87 2.88 -7.96 9.00
N LEU A 88 2.04 -6.98 8.68
CA LEU A 88 0.58 -7.09 8.70
C LEU A 88 0.00 -6.80 7.31
N PRO A 89 -1.22 -7.28 7.02
CA PRO A 89 -1.87 -7.01 5.75
C PRO A 89 -1.97 -5.49 5.49
N ALA A 90 -1.92 -5.11 4.23
CA ALA A 90 -2.40 -3.80 3.81
C ALA A 90 -3.94 -3.85 3.80
N GLU A 91 -4.57 -2.96 4.56
CA GLU A 91 -5.99 -3.07 4.90
C GLU A 91 -6.73 -1.76 4.68
N PHE A 92 -8.05 -1.86 4.55
CA PHE A 92 -8.95 -0.72 4.55
C PHE A 92 -9.56 -0.49 5.93
N THR A 93 -9.77 0.77 6.29
CA THR A 93 -10.61 1.10 7.44
C THR A 93 -12.03 0.59 7.24
N VAL A 94 -12.78 0.38 8.31
CA VAL A 94 -14.23 0.08 8.19
C VAL A 94 -14.94 1.26 7.53
N PRO A 95 -15.94 1.05 6.64
CA PRO A 95 -16.68 2.16 6.03
C PRO A 95 -17.28 3.10 7.09
N HIS A 96 -17.29 4.40 6.79
CA HIS A 96 -17.71 5.45 7.72
C HIS A 96 -16.90 5.53 9.02
N SER A 97 -15.73 4.88 9.06
CA SER A 97 -14.81 4.90 10.18
C SER A 97 -13.42 5.33 9.74
N GLY A 98 -12.79 6.15 10.58
CA GLY A 98 -11.35 6.44 10.49
C GLY A 98 -10.52 5.58 11.44
N ASN A 99 -11.12 4.55 12.05
CA ASN A 99 -10.44 3.74 13.05
C ASN A 99 -9.37 2.86 12.42
N THR A 100 -8.17 2.94 12.99
CA THR A 100 -7.01 2.13 12.61
C THR A 100 -6.35 1.56 13.87
N PRO A 101 -5.66 0.42 13.79
CA PRO A 101 -4.87 -0.07 14.91
C PRO A 101 -3.71 0.87 15.25
N GLU A 102 -3.10 0.67 16.43
CA GLU A 102 -1.90 1.39 16.83
C GLU A 102 -0.74 1.16 15.85
N GLY A 103 -0.01 2.23 15.51
CA GLY A 103 1.10 2.17 14.55
C GLY A 103 0.69 2.12 13.08
N ALA A 104 -0.62 2.23 12.79
CA ALA A 104 -1.09 2.36 11.43
C ALA A 104 -0.78 3.74 10.83
N SER A 105 -0.43 3.76 9.55
CA SER A 105 -0.32 4.96 8.73
C SER A 105 -1.32 4.89 7.57
N THR A 106 -2.06 5.98 7.36
CA THR A 106 -3.08 6.16 6.31
C THR A 106 -2.67 7.18 5.25
N VAL A 107 -1.45 7.72 5.37
CA VAL A 107 -0.90 8.82 4.57
C VAL A 107 0.48 8.41 4.05
N ASP A 108 1.13 9.29 3.29
CA ASP A 108 2.46 9.08 2.70
C ASP A 108 2.53 7.91 1.71
N PHE A 109 1.40 7.49 1.13
CA PHE A 109 1.45 6.63 -0.05
C PHE A 109 1.86 7.44 -1.28
N GLY A 110 2.64 6.81 -2.14
CA GLY A 110 3.23 7.47 -3.29
C GLY A 110 3.59 6.51 -4.40
N ARG A 111 4.24 7.04 -5.44
CA ARG A 111 4.88 6.25 -6.49
C ARG A 111 6.37 6.55 -6.52
N ASN A 112 7.23 5.57 -6.76
CA ASN A 112 8.65 5.82 -7.03
C ASN A 112 8.90 6.07 -8.54
N ASP A 113 10.16 6.34 -8.91
CA ASP A 113 10.56 6.63 -10.29
C ASP A 113 10.34 5.46 -11.25
N ASP A 114 10.33 4.23 -10.73
CA ASP A 114 10.04 3.01 -11.48
C ASP A 114 8.54 2.77 -11.69
N GLY A 115 7.67 3.57 -11.04
CA GLY A 115 6.23 3.43 -11.13
C GLY A 115 5.60 2.51 -10.08
N TYR A 116 6.38 2.06 -9.08
CA TYR A 116 5.88 1.21 -7.99
C TYR A 116 5.16 2.01 -6.93
N PHE A 117 4.10 1.41 -6.39
CA PHE A 117 3.38 1.89 -5.23
C PHE A 117 4.26 1.81 -3.99
N THR A 118 4.28 2.89 -3.23
CA THR A 118 5.15 3.04 -2.05
C THR A 118 4.38 3.59 -0.87
N HIS A 119 4.95 3.38 0.31
CA HIS A 119 4.61 4.11 1.53
C HIS A 119 5.91 4.71 2.10
N ALA A 120 5.91 6.02 2.38
CA ALA A 120 7.09 6.77 2.80
C ALA A 120 8.32 6.53 1.89
N GLY A 121 8.08 6.44 0.57
CA GLY A 121 9.09 6.18 -0.46
C GLY A 121 9.61 4.75 -0.53
N LYS A 122 9.05 3.81 0.24
CA LYS A 122 9.43 2.40 0.26
C LYS A 122 8.35 1.53 -0.37
N ASP A 123 8.76 0.62 -1.24
CA ASP A 123 7.94 -0.36 -1.96
C ASP A 123 7.92 -1.73 -1.25
N TYR A 124 7.84 -1.74 0.09
CA TYR A 124 7.97 -2.96 0.89
C TYR A 124 6.69 -3.80 0.92
N PHE A 125 5.98 -3.91 -0.19
CA PHE A 125 4.83 -4.79 -0.27
C PHE A 125 5.26 -6.24 -0.45
N ALA A 126 4.50 -7.15 0.14
CA ALA A 126 4.81 -8.58 0.12
C ALA A 126 3.56 -9.46 0.03
N ILE A 127 3.78 -10.71 -0.33
CA ILE A 127 2.81 -11.80 -0.30
C ILE A 127 3.41 -12.99 0.41
N GLU A 128 2.59 -13.93 0.85
CA GLU A 128 3.09 -15.20 1.39
C GLU A 128 3.93 -15.94 0.33
N GLY A 129 5.20 -16.19 0.66
CA GLY A 129 6.20 -16.75 -0.25
C GLY A 129 6.12 -18.26 -0.41
N TYR A 130 5.42 -18.95 0.50
CA TYR A 130 5.24 -20.39 0.50
C TYR A 130 3.76 -20.75 0.32
N GLY A 131 3.50 -21.93 -0.26
CA GLY A 131 2.15 -22.46 -0.48
C GLY A 131 1.54 -22.13 -1.84
N ASP A 132 0.66 -23.02 -2.28
CA ASP A 132 0.03 -23.03 -3.61
C ASP A 132 -1.27 -22.21 -3.67
N ALA A 133 -1.46 -21.31 -2.71
CA ALA A 133 -2.62 -20.43 -2.69
C ALA A 133 -2.66 -19.60 -3.98
N LYS A 134 -3.73 -19.78 -4.77
CA LYS A 134 -3.93 -19.07 -6.03
C LYS A 134 -4.18 -17.57 -5.81
N VAL A 135 -4.87 -17.23 -4.72
CA VAL A 135 -5.10 -15.86 -4.24
C VAL A 135 -4.21 -15.63 -3.03
N LYS A 136 -3.45 -14.53 -3.03
CA LYS A 136 -2.54 -14.16 -1.94
C LYS A 136 -2.86 -12.75 -1.45
N THR A 137 -2.96 -12.59 -0.13
CA THR A 137 -3.14 -11.29 0.52
C THR A 137 -1.87 -10.46 0.38
N VAL A 138 -2.03 -9.16 0.17
CA VAL A 138 -0.94 -8.18 0.14
C VAL A 138 -0.65 -7.70 1.56
N TYR A 139 0.62 -7.72 1.94
CA TYR A 139 1.15 -7.32 3.24
C TYR A 139 2.10 -6.13 3.09
N TRP A 140 2.22 -5.35 4.17
CA TRP A 140 3.33 -4.43 4.36
C TRP A 140 4.46 -5.14 5.09
N TYR A 141 5.63 -5.22 4.46
CA TYR A 141 6.82 -5.89 4.97
C TYR A 141 7.76 -4.91 5.69
N GLY A 142 7.24 -4.28 6.75
CA GLY A 142 7.97 -3.30 7.55
C GLY A 142 9.04 -3.90 8.49
N ALA A 143 9.16 -5.23 8.55
CA ALA A 143 10.13 -5.97 9.35
C ALA A 143 10.58 -7.26 8.62
N HIS A 144 11.78 -7.74 8.94
CA HIS A 144 12.34 -8.95 8.32
C HIS A 144 11.55 -10.21 8.70
N SER A 145 11.20 -11.04 7.72
CA SER A 145 10.54 -12.34 7.90
C SER A 145 10.83 -13.28 6.72
N SER A 146 11.24 -14.52 7.01
CA SER A 146 11.47 -15.53 5.98
C SER A 146 10.20 -16.02 5.29
N THR A 147 9.01 -15.81 5.88
CA THR A 147 7.71 -16.31 5.37
C THR A 147 7.21 -15.57 4.13
N TYR A 148 7.57 -14.29 3.98
CA TYR A 148 6.99 -13.40 2.98
C TYR A 148 7.98 -13.13 1.85
N LYS A 149 7.46 -13.04 0.64
CA LYS A 149 8.21 -12.67 -0.56
C LYS A 149 7.78 -11.27 -0.99
N ALA A 150 8.75 -10.41 -1.27
CA ALA A 150 8.49 -9.09 -1.84
C ALA A 150 7.70 -9.20 -3.16
N VAL A 151 6.78 -8.27 -3.36
CA VAL A 151 6.03 -8.10 -4.60
C VAL A 151 6.00 -6.62 -4.94
N ASN A 152 6.39 -6.25 -6.16
CA ASN A 152 6.19 -4.89 -6.62
C ASN A 152 4.75 -4.71 -7.08
N LEU A 153 4.18 -3.56 -6.77
CA LEU A 153 2.83 -3.17 -7.16
C LEU A 153 2.93 -1.96 -8.08
N TRP A 154 2.71 -2.16 -9.37
CA TRP A 154 2.75 -1.10 -10.38
C TRP A 154 1.50 -0.22 -10.28
N VAL A 155 1.68 1.09 -10.19
CA VAL A 155 0.58 2.05 -10.28
C VAL A 155 0.14 2.18 -11.73
N LYS A 156 -1.13 1.85 -12.01
CA LYS A 156 -1.72 1.90 -13.34
C LYS A 156 -2.91 2.85 -13.39
N GLU A 157 -2.85 3.80 -14.31
CA GLU A 157 -3.91 4.78 -14.56
C GLU A 157 -5.03 4.20 -15.45
N PHE A 158 -6.22 4.76 -15.32
CA PHE A 158 -7.31 4.55 -16.26
C PHE A 158 -7.21 5.65 -17.32
N ASN A 159 -6.95 5.26 -18.57
CA ASN A 159 -6.96 6.17 -19.72
C ASN A 159 -8.39 6.62 -20.07
#